data_AF-A0A0F9A900-F1
#
_entry.id   AF-A0A0F9A900-F1
#
_cell.length_a   1.000
_cell.length_b   1.000
_cell.length_c   1.000
_cell.angle_alpha   90.00
_cell.angle_beta   90.00
_cell.angle_gamma   90.00
#
_symmetry.space_group_name_H-M   'P 1'
#
loop_
_entity.id
_entity.type
_entity.pdbx_description
1 polymer ?
#
loop_
_entity_poly.entity_id
_entity_poly.type
_entity_poly.pdbx_seq_one_letter_code
_entity_poly.pdbx_strand_id
1 'polypeptide(L)'
;MSLLTNFWYYVAGKIRPYADIDMNNHSINNILTATLTGVAPAPPVANRLYKDNIVKHWIQFNMTGPTIFDSFNITSITDVNVGNFIVTIDRDYANDDYACISGSDAYHTRTASLIAVGSYKLLCDDPSNNPFDASFISSIGVGDQA
;
A
#
# COMPACT_ATOMS: atom_id res chain seq x y z
N MET A 1 57.65 15.15 0.56
CA MET A 1 57.34 14.83 1.97
C MET A 1 55.87 15.13 2.19
N SER A 2 55.01 14.13 2.08
CA SER A 2 53.55 14.28 2.20
C SER A 2 53.16 13.92 3.63
N LEU A 3 52.57 14.86 4.35
CA LEU A 3 51.99 14.62 5.67
C LEU A 3 50.64 13.93 5.46
N LEU A 4 50.59 12.61 5.65
CA LEU A 4 49.32 11.89 5.81
C LEU A 4 48.75 12.27 7.18
N THR A 5 47.78 13.17 7.21
CA THR A 5 47.04 13.54 8.43
C THR A 5 46.08 12.42 8.80
N ASN A 6 46.56 11.48 9.62
CA ASN A 6 45.68 10.58 10.36
C ASN A 6 44.91 11.43 11.39
N PHE A 7 43.69 11.82 11.04
CA PHE A 7 42.78 12.47 12.00
C PHE A 7 42.28 11.41 12.98
N TRP A 8 42.62 11.61 14.25
CA TRP A 8 42.15 10.81 15.38
C TRP A 8 41.18 11.64 16.19
N TYR A 9 40.14 11.01 16.74
CA TYR A 9 39.24 11.67 17.69
C TYR A 9 39.23 10.90 19.01
N TYR A 10 38.95 11.63 20.09
CA TYR A 10 38.97 11.09 21.46
C TYR A 10 37.54 10.84 21.91
N VAL A 11 37.19 9.59 22.22
CA VAL A 11 35.89 9.24 22.82
C VAL A 11 36.10 8.28 23.97
N ALA A 12 35.53 8.63 25.13
CA ALA A 12 35.52 7.80 26.34
C ALA A 12 36.90 7.24 26.73
N GLY A 13 37.94 8.10 26.74
CA GLY A 13 39.29 7.70 27.17
C GLY A 13 40.09 6.90 26.14
N LYS A 14 39.57 6.69 24.92
CA LYS A 14 40.25 5.94 23.86
C LYS A 14 40.40 6.79 22.60
N ILE A 15 41.59 6.72 22.00
CA ILE A 15 41.89 7.30 20.69
C ILE A 15 41.38 6.31 19.63
N ARG A 16 40.48 6.76 18.76
CA ARG A 16 39.93 5.94 17.66
C ARG A 16 40.24 6.54 16.30
N PRO A 17 40.51 5.72 15.27
CA PRO A 17 40.70 6.23 13.92
C PRO A 17 39.37 6.78 13.39
N TYR A 18 39.41 7.88 12.64
CA TYR A 18 38.22 8.54 12.09
C TYR A 18 37.38 7.64 11.16
N ALA A 19 37.96 6.54 10.65
CA ALA A 19 37.26 5.55 9.84
C ALA A 19 36.11 4.81 10.56
N ASP A 20 36.06 4.87 11.90
CA ASP A 20 35.02 4.20 12.70
C ASP A 20 33.74 5.04 12.90
N ILE A 21 33.74 6.32 12.51
CA ILE A 21 32.51 7.13 12.53
C ILE A 21 31.86 7.08 11.16
N ASP A 22 30.77 6.34 11.02
CA ASP A 22 29.85 6.54 9.92
C ASP A 22 29.05 7.84 10.15
N MET A 23 29.68 8.99 9.82
CA MET A 23 29.01 10.30 9.89
C MET A 23 27.92 10.48 8.83
N ASN A 24 27.62 9.44 8.04
CA ASN A 24 26.60 9.49 6.98
C ASN A 24 25.34 8.70 7.32
N ASN A 25 25.27 8.01 8.47
CA ASN A 25 24.23 6.98 8.64
C ASN A 25 22.85 7.46 9.13
N HIS A 26 22.60 8.74 9.40
CA HIS A 26 21.31 9.13 10.01
C HIS A 26 20.72 10.49 9.61
N SER A 27 20.93 10.97 8.37
CA SER A 27 19.95 11.89 7.76
C SER A 27 19.71 11.53 6.31
N ILE A 28 18.88 10.52 6.07
CA ILE A 28 18.35 10.28 4.73
C ILE A 28 17.26 11.33 4.51
N ASN A 29 17.66 12.48 3.97
CA ASN A 29 16.74 13.60 3.76
C ASN A 29 15.70 13.31 2.67
N ASN A 30 15.92 12.28 1.83
CA ASN A 30 15.00 11.82 0.80
C ASN A 30 15.16 10.30 0.58
N ILE A 31 14.20 9.51 1.06
CA ILE A 31 14.09 8.09 0.71
C ILE A 31 13.27 8.00 -0.58
N LEU A 32 13.95 7.86 -1.72
CA LEU A 32 13.29 7.71 -3.02
C LEU A 32 12.99 6.23 -3.35
N THR A 33 13.82 5.30 -2.86
CA THR A 33 13.80 3.88 -3.24
C THR A 33 14.11 2.96 -2.05
N ALA A 34 13.43 3.13 -0.92
CA ALA A 34 13.53 2.16 0.17
C ALA A 34 12.92 0.82 -0.24
N THR A 35 13.65 -0.26 0.03
CA THR A 35 13.15 -1.62 -0.08
C THR A 35 12.99 -2.21 1.32
N LEU A 36 11.81 -2.77 1.60
CA LEU A 36 11.55 -3.52 2.83
C LEU A 36 11.83 -5.00 2.58
N THR A 37 12.88 -5.51 3.22
CA THR A 37 13.31 -6.91 3.05
C THR A 37 12.93 -7.80 4.24
N GLY A 38 12.46 -7.21 5.34
CA GLY A 38 12.04 -7.94 6.53
C GLY A 38 10.65 -8.57 6.35
N VAL A 39 10.55 -9.87 6.62
CA VAL A 39 9.28 -10.58 6.80
C VAL A 39 8.76 -10.30 8.21
N ALA A 40 7.44 -10.11 8.35
CA ALA A 40 6.84 -9.91 9.66
C ALA A 40 7.00 -11.18 10.54
N PRO A 41 7.58 -11.09 11.75
CA PRO A 41 7.50 -12.18 12.71
C PRO A 41 6.06 -12.31 13.22
N ALA A 42 5.64 -13.53 13.59
CA ALA A 42 4.35 -13.75 14.24
C ALA A 42 4.49 -13.71 15.77
N PRO A 43 3.67 -12.94 16.52
CA PRO A 43 2.91 -11.75 16.11
C PRO A 43 3.82 -10.54 15.84
N PRO A 44 3.37 -9.53 15.08
CA PRO A 44 4.22 -8.40 14.72
C PRO A 44 4.80 -7.71 15.97
N VAL A 45 6.10 -7.40 15.91
CA VAL A 45 6.71 -6.54 16.93
C VAL A 45 6.08 -5.16 16.80
N ALA A 46 5.65 -4.59 17.93
CA ALA A 46 4.98 -3.30 17.95
C ALA A 46 5.75 -2.22 17.16
N ASN A 47 5.01 -1.44 16.37
CA ASN A 47 5.49 -0.25 15.66
C ASN A 47 6.59 -0.52 14.60
N ARG A 48 6.50 -1.62 13.83
CA ARG A 48 7.40 -1.88 12.70
C ARG A 48 6.65 -2.04 11.38
N LEU A 49 7.21 -1.46 10.32
CA LEU A 49 6.77 -1.67 8.95
C LEU A 49 7.42 -2.95 8.41
N TYR A 50 6.61 -3.83 7.86
CA TYR A 50 7.02 -5.04 7.17
C TYR A 50 6.47 -4.98 5.74
N LYS A 51 6.97 -5.84 4.85
CA LYS A 51 6.38 -5.93 3.51
C LYS A 51 4.87 -6.25 3.63
N ASP A 52 4.54 -7.26 4.43
CA ASP A 52 3.20 -7.86 4.49
C ASP A 52 2.11 -6.97 5.11
N ASN A 53 2.46 -5.85 5.76
CA ASN A 53 1.48 -4.94 6.36
C ASN A 53 1.26 -3.63 5.57
N ILE A 54 1.80 -3.55 4.34
CA ILE A 54 1.55 -2.44 3.42
C ILE A 54 0.29 -2.72 2.60
N VAL A 55 -0.41 -1.64 2.23
CA VAL A 55 -1.55 -1.67 1.31
C VAL A 55 -1.06 -2.03 -0.10
N LYS A 56 -1.60 -3.10 -0.70
CA LYS A 56 -1.23 -3.56 -2.06
C LYS A 56 -1.95 -2.77 -3.15
N HIS A 57 -3.19 -2.33 -2.91
CA HIS A 57 -3.92 -1.46 -3.83
C HIS A 57 -4.87 -0.52 -3.10
N TRP A 58 -5.20 0.60 -3.72
CA TRP A 58 -6.35 1.42 -3.36
C TRP A 58 -6.91 2.13 -4.59
N ILE A 59 -8.20 2.47 -4.52
CA ILE A 59 -8.90 3.18 -5.58
C ILE A 59 -9.94 4.13 -5.00
N GLN A 60 -10.17 5.24 -5.67
CA GLN A 60 -11.36 6.07 -5.53
C GLN A 60 -11.96 6.33 -6.91
N PHE A 61 -13.27 6.13 -7.08
CA PHE A 61 -13.93 6.28 -8.37
C PHE A 61 -15.42 6.59 -8.24
N ASN A 62 -16.03 6.97 -9.36
CA ASN A 62 -17.46 7.24 -9.51
C ASN A 62 -18.11 6.13 -10.34
N MET A 63 -19.23 5.58 -9.86
CA MET A 63 -20.03 4.59 -10.60
C MET A 63 -21.07 5.26 -11.53
N THR A 64 -21.67 6.40 -11.14
CA THR A 64 -22.70 7.08 -11.94
C THR A 64 -22.18 7.58 -13.29
N GLY A 65 -20.92 8.03 -13.32
CA GLY A 65 -20.16 8.38 -14.51
C GLY A 65 -18.80 7.68 -14.46
N PRO A 66 -18.71 6.41 -14.88
CA PRO A 66 -17.58 5.52 -14.65
C PRO A 66 -16.22 6.18 -14.87
N THR A 67 -15.60 6.66 -13.80
CA THR A 67 -14.32 7.38 -13.87
C THR A 67 -13.51 7.14 -12.61
N ILE A 68 -12.24 6.78 -12.76
CA ILE A 68 -11.28 6.69 -11.65
C ILE A 68 -10.81 8.10 -11.31
N PHE A 69 -10.97 8.50 -10.05
CA PHE A 69 -10.50 9.80 -9.57
C PHE A 69 -9.04 9.74 -9.15
N ASP A 70 -8.67 8.69 -8.43
CA ASP A 70 -7.30 8.44 -8.03
C ASP A 70 -7.10 6.95 -7.69
N SER A 71 -5.88 6.45 -7.82
CA SER A 71 -5.59 5.04 -7.57
C SER A 71 -4.11 4.72 -7.39
N PHE A 72 -3.86 3.56 -6.76
CA PHE A 72 -2.57 2.89 -6.76
C PHE A 72 -2.76 1.42 -7.08
N ASN A 73 -1.96 0.91 -8.03
CA ASN A 73 -1.97 -0.49 -8.47
C ASN A 73 -3.31 -0.93 -9.08
N ILE A 74 -3.92 -0.09 -9.93
CA ILE A 74 -5.21 -0.33 -10.60
C ILE A 74 -5.06 -0.07 -12.09
N THR A 75 -5.61 -0.96 -12.91
CA THR A 75 -5.60 -0.82 -14.37
C THR A 75 -6.90 -0.19 -14.88
N SER A 76 -8.05 -0.64 -14.37
CA SER A 76 -9.35 -0.23 -14.91
C SER A 76 -10.51 -0.50 -13.96
N ILE A 77 -11.64 0.14 -14.25
CA ILE A 77 -12.96 -0.24 -13.75
C ILE A 77 -13.86 -0.63 -14.93
N THR A 78 -14.76 -1.57 -14.71
CA THR A 78 -15.77 -1.98 -15.70
C THR A 78 -17.14 -1.95 -15.05
N ASP A 79 -18.03 -1.13 -15.59
CA ASP A 79 -19.46 -1.15 -15.26
C ASP A 79 -20.10 -2.40 -15.89
N VAL A 80 -20.65 -3.27 -15.05
CA VAL A 80 -21.33 -4.50 -15.49
C VAL A 80 -22.85 -4.30 -15.49
N ASN A 81 -23.35 -3.62 -14.48
CA ASN A 81 -24.73 -3.14 -14.35
C ASN A 81 -24.80 -2.15 -13.18
N VAL A 82 -25.95 -1.47 -13.03
CA VAL A 82 -26.22 -0.55 -11.92
C VAL A 82 -25.86 -1.21 -10.58
N GLY A 83 -24.98 -0.56 -9.83
CA GLY A 83 -24.50 -1.00 -8.53
C GLY A 83 -23.52 -2.17 -8.60
N ASN A 84 -22.89 -2.47 -9.73
CA ASN A 84 -21.98 -3.62 -9.89
C ASN A 84 -20.83 -3.34 -10.84
N PHE A 85 -19.65 -3.21 -10.27
CA PHE A 85 -18.43 -2.91 -11.00
C PHE A 85 -17.38 -4.00 -10.77
N ILE A 86 -16.55 -4.22 -11.77
CA ILE A 86 -15.32 -4.99 -11.65
C ILE A 86 -14.15 -3.99 -11.61
N VAL A 87 -13.32 -4.10 -10.57
CA VAL A 87 -12.07 -3.37 -10.46
C VAL A 87 -10.94 -4.31 -10.85
N THR A 88 -10.09 -3.88 -11.78
CA THR A 88 -8.91 -4.64 -12.25
C THR A 88 -7.65 -4.06 -11.63
N ILE A 89 -6.85 -4.93 -11.01
CA ILE A 89 -5.59 -4.61 -10.34
C ILE A 89 -4.45 -4.76 -11.36
N ASP A 90 -3.44 -3.87 -11.30
CA ASP A 90 -2.32 -3.87 -12.25
C ASP A 90 -1.28 -4.96 -11.95
N ARG A 91 -0.89 -5.08 -10.68
CA ARG A 91 -0.07 -6.18 -10.16
C ARG A 91 -0.91 -7.05 -9.24
N ASP A 92 -1.20 -8.24 -9.74
CA ASP A 92 -1.99 -9.27 -9.06
C ASP A 92 -1.45 -9.62 -7.66
N TYR A 93 -2.38 -10.07 -6.82
CA TYR A 93 -2.07 -10.83 -5.61
C TYR A 93 -1.57 -12.23 -5.98
N ALA A 94 -0.88 -12.89 -5.06
CA ALA A 94 -0.43 -14.27 -5.22
C ALA A 94 -1.58 -15.29 -5.14
N ASN A 95 -2.67 -14.95 -4.44
CA ASN A 95 -3.90 -15.72 -4.30
C ASN A 95 -5.11 -14.80 -4.09
N ASP A 96 -6.31 -15.36 -4.09
CA ASP A 96 -7.59 -14.68 -3.90
C ASP A 96 -8.01 -14.53 -2.41
N ASP A 97 -7.18 -14.95 -1.46
CA ASP A 97 -7.43 -14.87 -0.01
C ASP A 97 -6.90 -13.58 0.63
N TYR A 98 -7.01 -12.44 -0.06
CA TYR A 98 -6.57 -11.15 0.46
C TYR A 98 -7.70 -10.37 1.15
N ALA A 99 -7.34 -9.43 2.03
CA ALA A 99 -8.29 -8.56 2.68
C ALA A 99 -8.65 -7.38 1.76
N CYS A 100 -9.94 -7.13 1.56
CA CYS A 100 -10.42 -6.01 0.75
C CYS A 100 -11.66 -5.39 1.40
N ILE A 101 -11.63 -4.08 1.62
CA ILE A 101 -12.75 -3.33 2.16
C ILE A 101 -13.05 -2.18 1.22
N SER A 102 -14.33 -1.98 0.97
CA SER A 102 -14.82 -0.84 0.20
C SER A 102 -15.73 0.03 1.07
N GLY A 103 -15.75 1.31 0.76
CA GLY A 103 -16.63 2.30 1.33
C GLY A 103 -17.27 3.13 0.24
N SER A 104 -18.40 3.75 0.59
CA SER A 104 -19.14 4.68 -0.26
C SER A 104 -19.51 5.91 0.57
N ASP A 105 -20.19 6.86 -0.06
CA ASP A 105 -20.83 8.00 0.58
C ASP A 105 -21.99 7.57 1.53
N ALA A 106 -23.25 7.74 1.14
CA ALA A 106 -24.43 7.40 1.95
C ALA A 106 -25.00 6.02 1.63
N TYR A 107 -24.30 5.24 0.80
CA TYR A 107 -24.76 3.95 0.28
C TYR A 107 -24.09 2.76 0.96
N HIS A 108 -24.62 1.56 0.72
CA HIS A 108 -24.06 0.31 1.22
C HIS A 108 -23.12 -0.29 0.17
N THR A 109 -21.86 -0.51 0.53
CA THR A 109 -20.89 -1.18 -0.35
C THR A 109 -20.54 -2.58 0.17
N ARG A 110 -20.34 -3.51 -0.76
CA ARG A 110 -19.88 -4.87 -0.47
C ARG A 110 -18.89 -5.31 -1.54
N THR A 111 -17.72 -5.78 -1.11
CA THR A 111 -16.84 -6.58 -1.95
C THR A 111 -17.49 -7.95 -2.10
N ALA A 112 -17.88 -8.33 -3.32
CA ALA A 112 -18.58 -9.60 -3.55
C ALA A 112 -17.60 -10.78 -3.59
N SER A 113 -18.13 -12.02 -3.46
CA SER A 113 -17.40 -13.30 -3.44
C SER A 113 -16.67 -13.68 -4.75
N LEU A 114 -16.37 -12.72 -5.63
CA LEU A 114 -15.58 -12.87 -6.85
C LEU A 114 -14.23 -12.17 -6.68
N ILE A 115 -13.63 -12.32 -5.51
CA ILE A 115 -12.25 -11.92 -5.30
C ILE A 115 -11.39 -12.88 -6.12
N ALA A 116 -10.60 -12.33 -7.03
CA ALA A 116 -9.61 -13.03 -7.82
C ALA A 116 -8.29 -12.28 -7.69
N VAL A 117 -7.18 -12.94 -8.03
CA VAL A 117 -5.84 -12.36 -7.86
C VAL A 117 -5.65 -10.99 -8.51
N GLY A 118 -6.26 -10.75 -9.67
CA GLY A 118 -6.13 -9.50 -10.45
C GLY A 118 -7.39 -8.65 -10.52
N SER A 119 -8.46 -9.04 -9.81
CA SER A 119 -9.69 -8.28 -9.86
C SER A 119 -10.62 -8.60 -8.70
N TYR A 120 -11.49 -7.67 -8.36
CA TYR A 120 -12.61 -7.94 -7.47
C TYR A 120 -13.86 -7.23 -7.95
N LYS A 121 -15.00 -7.80 -7.56
CA LYS A 121 -16.30 -7.20 -7.79
C LYS A 121 -16.70 -6.33 -6.61
N LEU A 122 -17.11 -5.11 -6.93
CA LEU A 122 -17.64 -4.14 -5.99
C LEU A 122 -19.12 -3.93 -6.29
N LEU A 123 -19.95 -4.22 -5.30
CA LEU A 123 -21.39 -3.99 -5.37
C LEU A 123 -21.78 -2.82 -4.47
N CYS A 124 -22.75 -2.03 -4.93
CA CYS A 124 -23.27 -0.87 -4.22
C CYS A 124 -24.80 -0.86 -4.30
N ASP A 125 -25.45 -0.67 -3.14
CA ASP A 125 -26.90 -0.53 -3.03
C ASP A 125 -27.28 0.75 -2.30
N ASP A 126 -28.48 1.25 -2.57
CA ASP A 126 -29.11 2.31 -1.79
C ASP A 126 -29.47 1.85 -0.34
N PRO A 127 -29.90 2.76 0.55
CA PRO A 127 -30.30 2.38 1.91
C PRO A 127 -31.51 1.44 1.99
N SER A 128 -32.21 1.21 0.87
CA SER A 128 -33.34 0.30 0.74
C SER A 128 -32.93 -1.06 0.13
N ASN A 129 -31.62 -1.29 -0.07
CA ASN A 129 -31.04 -2.49 -0.69
C ASN A 129 -31.39 -2.68 -2.17
N ASN A 130 -31.60 -1.59 -2.91
CA ASN A 130 -31.67 -1.64 -4.38
C ASN A 130 -30.29 -1.33 -4.99
N PRO A 131 -29.86 -2.02 -6.05
CA PRO A 131 -28.60 -1.70 -6.72
C PRO A 131 -28.56 -0.22 -7.14
N PHE A 132 -27.47 0.47 -6.81
CA PHE A 132 -27.34 1.91 -7.04
C PHE A 132 -25.90 2.30 -7.34
N ASP A 133 -25.72 3.19 -8.31
CA ASP A 133 -24.40 3.73 -8.66
C ASP A 133 -24.06 4.94 -7.81
N ALA A 134 -23.16 4.75 -6.83
CA ALA A 134 -22.66 5.82 -6.00
C ALA A 134 -21.75 6.79 -6.78
N SER A 135 -21.80 8.06 -6.39
CA SER A 135 -20.90 9.08 -6.95
C SER A 135 -19.47 8.99 -6.39
N PHE A 136 -19.33 8.33 -5.24
CA PHE A 136 -18.08 8.16 -4.53
C PHE A 136 -17.98 6.74 -4.00
N ILE A 137 -16.98 6.02 -4.49
CA ILE A 137 -16.54 4.73 -3.98
C ILE A 137 -15.06 4.83 -3.63
N SER A 138 -14.67 4.25 -2.51
CA SER A 138 -13.27 3.97 -2.18
C SER A 138 -13.09 2.49 -1.87
N SER A 139 -11.92 1.94 -2.18
CA SER A 139 -11.60 0.58 -1.80
C SER A 139 -10.11 0.43 -1.52
N ILE A 140 -9.78 -0.43 -0.58
CA ILE A 140 -8.41 -0.70 -0.13
C ILE A 140 -8.22 -2.20 0.05
N GLY A 141 -7.07 -2.70 -0.41
CA GLY A 141 -6.71 -4.10 -0.25
C GLY A 141 -5.34 -4.30 0.39
N VAL A 142 -5.27 -5.27 1.30
CA VAL A 142 -4.04 -5.71 1.98
C VAL A 142 -3.90 -7.21 1.78
N GLY A 143 -2.69 -7.64 1.44
CA GLY A 143 -2.34 -9.02 1.15
C GLY A 143 -0.87 -9.10 0.80
N ASP A 144 -0.49 -10.11 0.02
CA ASP A 144 0.91 -10.24 -0.40
C ASP A 144 1.41 -8.97 -1.11
N GLN A 145 2.70 -8.71 -0.95
CA GLN A 145 3.41 -7.65 -1.67
C GLN A 145 4.36 -8.22 -2.73
N ALA A 146 4.18 -9.49 -3.10
CA ALA A 146 5.04 -10.13 -4.10
C ALA A 146 4.94 -9.40 -5.43
#